data_AF-A0A8J7RQN5-F1
#
_entry.id   AF-A0A8J7RQN5-F1
#
_cell.length_a   1.000
_cell.length_b   1.000
_cell.length_c   1.000
_cell.angle_alpha   90.00
_cell.angle_beta   90.00
_cell.angle_gamma   90.00
#
_symmetry.space_group_name_H-M   'P 1'
#
loop_
_entity.id
_entity.type
_entity.pdbx_description
1 polymer ?
#
loop_
_entity_poly.entity_id
_entity_poly.type
_entity_poly.pdbx_seq_one_letter_code
_entity_poly.pdbx_strand_id
1 'polypeptide(L)'
;MTDSIVKMRVLMRRCILVLILLPVVIAAGEAAGVPGGGGLEGQPRDLLDEPEIVKVETADRASFQRRFGDVQWTGAGFEGSTVIDRIPTREIRARLQKVFGDPTQKLKHLVDGDNFRPGHYIQFEYWFVINDEIPMMVLDIDGPFGNGLVFAGASRYVDLMPEIKRTLSGKLMDISELGEYEDHYFEINDRQWYLVRYKDGSFEEEEVSRPGTLK
;
A
#
# COMPACT_ATOMS: atom_id res chain seq x y z
N MET A 1 -21.36 -6.49 1.46
CA MET A 1 -20.66 -5.45 2.26
C MET A 1 -20.01 -5.98 3.55
N THR A 2 -20.40 -7.16 4.05
CA THR A 2 -19.91 -7.73 5.33
C THR A 2 -18.61 -8.54 5.22
N ASP A 3 -18.23 -8.99 4.02
CA ASP A 3 -17.12 -9.94 3.84
C ASP A 3 -15.72 -9.28 3.90
N SER A 4 -15.55 -8.13 3.24
CA SER A 4 -14.27 -7.41 3.19
C SER A 4 -13.83 -6.85 4.56
N ILE A 5 -14.78 -6.47 5.43
CA ILE A 5 -14.50 -5.96 6.79
C ILE A 5 -14.05 -7.10 7.73
N VAL A 6 -14.63 -8.29 7.59
CA VAL A 6 -14.23 -9.49 8.35
C VAL A 6 -12.85 -9.98 7.89
N LYS A 7 -12.60 -9.99 6.56
CA LYS A 7 -11.27 -10.24 5.99
C LYS A 7 -10.23 -9.26 6.53
N MET A 8 -10.54 -7.96 6.62
CA MET A 8 -9.61 -6.94 7.11
C MET A 8 -9.23 -7.13 8.59
N ARG A 9 -10.17 -7.51 9.47
CA ARG A 9 -9.87 -7.82 10.89
C ARG A 9 -9.01 -9.07 11.06
N VAL A 10 -9.21 -10.09 10.23
CA VAL A 10 -8.40 -11.32 10.24
C VAL A 10 -7.02 -11.08 9.62
N LEU A 11 -6.96 -10.32 8.53
CA LEU A 11 -5.72 -9.95 7.85
C LEU A 11 -4.88 -9.04 8.74
N MET A 12 -5.44 -8.00 9.37
CA MET A 12 -4.67 -7.14 10.27
C MET A 12 -4.22 -7.87 11.55
N ARG A 13 -5.02 -8.77 12.12
CA ARG A 13 -4.57 -9.61 13.26
C ARG A 13 -3.46 -10.61 12.90
N ARG A 14 -3.33 -11.03 11.63
CA ARG A 14 -2.28 -11.96 11.18
C ARG A 14 -1.10 -11.28 10.46
N CYS A 15 -1.30 -10.13 9.84
CA CYS A 15 -0.30 -9.33 9.14
C CYS A 15 0.50 -8.42 10.08
N ILE A 16 -0.08 -8.00 11.21
CA ILE A 16 0.61 -7.21 12.23
C ILE A 16 1.46 -8.10 13.16
N LEU A 17 1.08 -9.38 13.33
CA LEU A 17 1.80 -10.28 14.25
C LEU A 17 3.21 -10.66 13.76
N VAL A 18 3.50 -10.56 12.45
CA VAL A 18 4.82 -10.92 11.88
C VAL A 18 5.77 -9.71 11.78
N LEU A 19 5.30 -8.48 12.01
CA LEU A 19 6.19 -7.33 12.20
C LEU A 19 6.90 -7.34 13.58
N ILE A 20 6.58 -8.30 14.46
CA ILE A 20 7.01 -8.31 15.87
C ILE A 20 8.03 -9.42 16.22
N LEU A 21 8.43 -10.31 15.30
CA LEU A 21 9.33 -11.43 15.64
C LEU A 21 10.56 -11.55 14.72
N LEU A 22 11.51 -10.63 14.89
CA LEU A 22 12.93 -10.88 14.66
C LEU A 22 13.72 -10.14 15.76
N PRO A 23 14.59 -10.82 16.53
CA PRO A 23 15.34 -10.17 17.59
C PRO A 23 16.43 -9.30 16.98
N VAL A 24 16.29 -7.99 17.10
CA VAL A 24 17.43 -7.08 16.91
C VAL A 24 18.35 -7.27 18.12
N VAL A 25 19.54 -7.82 17.84
CA VAL A 25 20.67 -7.84 18.78
C VAL A 25 21.06 -6.39 19.05
N ILE A 26 20.78 -5.92 20.27
CA ILE A 26 21.18 -4.60 20.75
C ILE A 26 22.68 -4.63 21.04
N ALA A 27 23.46 -3.90 20.23
CA ALA A 27 24.79 -3.48 20.64
C ALA A 27 24.65 -2.14 21.37
N ALA A 28 24.97 -2.15 22.67
CA ALA A 28 25.00 -0.95 23.50
C ALA A 28 26.16 -0.03 23.06
N GLY A 29 25.84 1.24 22.84
CA GLY A 29 26.80 2.32 22.61
C GLY A 29 26.27 3.60 23.26
N GLU A 30 27.10 4.20 24.10
CA GLU A 30 26.80 5.21 25.12
C GLU A 30 26.11 6.50 24.65
N ALA A 31 25.36 7.08 25.58
CA ALA A 31 24.81 8.42 25.55
C ALA A 31 25.88 9.50 25.64
N ALA A 32 25.73 10.58 24.87
CA ALA A 32 26.33 11.88 25.21
C ALA A 32 25.59 13.05 24.53
N GLY A 33 25.15 14.00 25.36
CA GLY A 33 25.23 15.44 25.07
C GLY A 33 24.09 16.12 24.29
N VAL A 34 23.21 16.80 25.03
CA VAL A 34 22.46 17.98 24.55
C VAL A 34 23.23 19.23 25.02
N PRO A 35 23.43 20.26 24.16
CA PRO A 35 22.66 21.49 24.37
C PRO A 35 22.23 22.24 23.09
N GLY A 36 20.95 22.66 23.09
CA GLY A 36 20.47 24.01 22.78
C GLY A 36 20.79 24.67 21.43
N GLY A 37 19.77 24.81 20.58
CA GLY A 37 19.71 25.77 19.47
C GLY A 37 18.33 25.78 18.83
N GLY A 38 17.59 26.89 18.96
CA GLY A 38 16.21 27.02 18.49
C GLY A 38 16.09 27.01 16.97
N GLY A 39 15.13 26.23 16.47
CA GLY A 39 14.68 26.21 15.10
C GLY A 39 13.34 25.48 15.07
N LEU A 40 12.34 26.08 14.43
CA LEU A 40 10.98 25.58 14.31
C LEU A 40 10.93 24.35 13.38
N GLU A 41 11.42 23.20 13.82
CA GLU A 41 11.25 21.91 13.15
C GLU A 41 10.41 21.01 14.05
N GLY A 42 9.21 20.66 13.59
CA GLY A 42 8.34 19.69 14.28
C GLY A 42 6.90 20.11 14.56
N GLN A 43 6.38 21.17 13.95
CA GLN A 43 4.93 21.36 13.85
C GLN A 43 4.44 20.63 12.58
N PRO A 44 3.39 19.78 12.66
CA PRO A 44 2.75 19.26 11.45
C PRO A 44 2.42 20.44 10.53
N ARG A 45 2.72 20.32 9.23
CA ARG A 45 2.21 21.28 8.24
C ARG A 45 0.70 21.42 8.44
N ASP A 46 0.20 22.65 8.32
CA ASP A 46 -1.16 23.02 8.69
C ASP A 46 -2.16 21.99 8.13
N LEU A 47 -2.89 21.30 9.01
CA LEU A 47 -3.80 20.19 8.67
C LEU A 47 -5.07 20.66 7.95
N LEU A 48 -5.11 21.93 7.53
CA LEU A 48 -6.18 22.58 6.78
C LEU A 48 -5.90 22.64 5.27
N ASP A 49 -4.65 22.37 4.85
CA ASP A 49 -4.27 22.31 3.43
C ASP A 49 -4.54 20.92 2.83
N GLU A 50 -4.74 20.86 1.50
CA GLU A 50 -4.93 19.58 0.80
C GLU A 50 -3.74 18.63 1.08
N PRO A 51 -3.98 17.39 1.52
CA PRO A 51 -2.90 16.44 1.83
C PRO A 51 -1.91 16.26 0.68
N GLU A 52 -0.63 16.47 0.96
CA GLU A 52 0.47 16.17 0.07
C GLU A 52 0.77 14.67 0.14
N ILE A 53 0.58 13.97 -0.98
CA ILE A 53 0.72 12.51 -1.07
C ILE A 53 1.98 12.17 -1.88
N VAL A 54 3.02 11.68 -1.21
CA VAL A 54 4.27 11.29 -1.86
C VAL A 54 4.40 9.78 -1.88
N LYS A 55 4.58 9.20 -3.07
CA LYS A 55 4.81 7.75 -3.22
C LYS A 55 6.22 7.39 -2.77
N VAL A 56 6.34 6.28 -2.06
CA VAL A 56 7.61 5.65 -1.73
C VAL A 56 8.05 4.78 -2.90
N GLU A 57 9.26 5.00 -3.39
CA GLU A 57 9.82 4.16 -4.45
C GLU A 57 10.31 2.80 -3.94
N THR A 58 10.44 1.84 -4.85
CA THR A 58 10.94 0.49 -4.50
C THR A 58 12.32 0.57 -3.82
N ALA A 59 13.18 1.51 -4.24
CA ALA A 59 14.51 1.72 -3.66
C ALA A 59 14.46 2.25 -2.21
N ASP A 60 13.41 2.98 -1.83
CA ASP A 60 13.28 3.65 -0.53
C ASP A 60 12.53 2.83 0.51
N ARG A 61 12.08 1.62 0.14
CA ARG A 61 11.35 0.69 1.03
C ARG A 61 12.05 0.48 2.37
N ALA A 62 13.36 0.20 2.33
CA ALA A 62 14.13 -0.08 3.54
C ALA A 62 14.18 1.14 4.46
N SER A 63 14.25 2.34 3.90
CA SER A 63 14.21 3.59 4.66
C SER A 63 12.83 3.85 5.26
N PHE A 64 11.76 3.64 4.48
CA PHE A 64 10.37 3.74 4.96
C PHE A 64 10.11 2.77 6.12
N GLN A 65 10.51 1.51 5.97
CA GLN A 65 10.33 0.49 7.01
C GLN A 65 11.13 0.81 8.27
N ARG A 66 12.37 1.29 8.16
CA ARG A 66 13.14 1.75 9.34
C ARG A 66 12.46 2.93 10.03
N ARG A 67 11.96 3.89 9.26
CA ARG A 67 11.33 5.12 9.80
C ARG A 67 10.00 4.82 10.50
N PHE A 68 9.21 3.90 9.97
CA PHE A 68 7.85 3.61 10.41
C PHE A 68 7.68 2.20 10.99
N GLY A 69 8.78 1.59 11.44
CA GLY A 69 8.80 0.19 11.91
C GLY A 69 7.89 -0.08 13.11
N ASP A 70 7.74 0.92 13.99
CA ASP A 70 6.94 0.80 15.23
C ASP A 70 5.48 1.25 15.07
N VAL A 71 5.03 1.48 13.83
CA VAL A 71 3.67 1.94 13.56
C VAL A 71 2.64 0.85 13.83
N GLN A 72 1.63 1.21 14.60
CA GLN A 72 0.42 0.41 14.76
C GLN A 72 -0.51 0.68 13.57
N TRP A 73 -0.51 -0.21 12.59
CA TRP A 73 -1.33 -0.12 11.37
C TRP A 73 -2.81 -0.42 11.64
N THR A 74 -3.70 0.33 10.98
CA THR A 74 -5.15 0.12 11.03
C THR A 74 -5.80 0.51 9.70
N GLY A 75 -6.97 -0.08 9.41
CA GLY A 75 -7.86 0.35 8.33
C GLY A 75 -9.00 1.24 8.82
N ALA A 76 -9.09 1.46 10.14
CA ALA A 76 -10.06 2.37 10.71
C ALA A 76 -9.87 3.79 10.17
N GLY A 77 -10.93 4.55 9.94
CA GLY A 77 -10.90 5.88 9.33
C GLY A 77 -11.01 5.87 7.80
N PHE A 78 -10.89 4.71 7.15
CA PHE A 78 -11.06 4.57 5.69
C PHE A 78 -12.44 4.03 5.28
N GLU A 79 -13.39 3.88 6.22
CA GLU A 79 -14.70 3.25 5.98
C GLU A 79 -15.65 4.11 5.13
N GLY A 80 -15.35 5.41 4.98
CA GLY A 80 -16.11 6.30 4.10
C GLY A 80 -16.09 5.81 2.65
N SER A 81 -17.27 5.75 2.02
CA SER A 81 -17.38 5.39 0.60
C SER A 81 -16.93 6.57 -0.26
N THR A 82 -15.92 6.32 -1.07
CA THR A 82 -15.39 7.18 -2.12
C THR A 82 -15.61 6.53 -3.48
N VAL A 83 -15.42 7.27 -4.57
CA VAL A 83 -15.64 6.76 -5.94
C VAL A 83 -14.76 5.52 -6.18
N ILE A 84 -13.50 5.58 -5.74
CA ILE A 84 -12.52 4.50 -5.92
C ILE A 84 -13.01 3.15 -5.36
N ASP A 85 -13.85 3.12 -4.32
CA ASP A 85 -14.34 1.86 -3.72
C ASP A 85 -15.28 1.07 -4.64
N ARG A 86 -15.75 1.69 -5.73
CA ARG A 86 -16.73 1.10 -6.68
C ARG A 86 -16.14 0.89 -8.07
N ILE A 87 -14.90 1.29 -8.29
CA ILE A 87 -14.22 1.15 -9.59
C ILE A 87 -13.55 -0.24 -9.64
N PRO A 88 -13.53 -0.90 -10.81
CA PRO A 88 -12.79 -2.15 -10.98
C PRO A 88 -11.31 -2.00 -10.60
N THR A 89 -10.77 -2.97 -9.86
CA THR A 89 -9.39 -2.94 -9.36
C THR A 89 -8.37 -2.72 -10.48
N ARG A 90 -8.56 -3.37 -11.63
CA ARG A 90 -7.71 -3.18 -12.83
C ARG A 90 -7.68 -1.73 -13.31
N GLU A 91 -8.82 -1.05 -13.29
CA GLU A 91 -8.87 0.37 -13.66
C GLU A 91 -8.16 1.23 -12.62
N ILE A 92 -8.39 0.98 -11.32
CA ILE A 92 -7.67 1.69 -10.25
C ILE A 92 -6.15 1.48 -10.40
N ARG A 93 -5.71 0.26 -10.69
CA ARG A 93 -4.31 -0.08 -10.93
C ARG A 93 -3.70 0.69 -12.09
N ALA A 94 -4.42 0.84 -13.21
CA ALA A 94 -4.00 1.65 -14.35
C ALA A 94 -3.96 3.15 -14.02
N ARG A 95 -4.90 3.64 -13.20
CA ARG A 95 -4.89 5.03 -12.72
C ARG A 95 -3.70 5.31 -11.80
N LEU A 96 -3.43 4.39 -10.87
CA LEU A 96 -2.24 4.44 -10.02
C LEU A 96 -0.96 4.41 -10.85
N GLN A 97 -0.89 3.59 -11.91
CA GLN A 97 0.25 3.59 -12.82
C GLN A 97 0.47 4.96 -13.48
N LYS A 98 -0.60 5.61 -13.94
CA LYS A 98 -0.49 6.92 -14.59
C LYS A 98 0.00 7.99 -13.62
N VAL A 99 -0.55 8.02 -12.40
CA VAL A 99 -0.27 9.08 -11.42
C VAL A 99 1.04 8.86 -10.67
N PHE A 100 1.34 7.61 -10.33
CA PHE A 100 2.40 7.25 -9.39
C PHE A 100 3.43 6.27 -9.98
N GLY A 101 3.28 5.84 -11.23
CA GLY A 101 4.18 4.86 -11.83
C GLY A 101 4.05 3.48 -11.18
N ASP A 102 5.16 2.75 -11.12
CA ASP A 102 5.16 1.37 -10.64
C ASP A 102 4.81 1.27 -9.14
N PRO A 103 4.18 0.16 -8.70
CA PRO A 103 3.96 -0.11 -7.29
C PRO A 103 5.25 -0.14 -6.48
N THR A 104 5.17 0.25 -5.21
CA THR A 104 6.29 0.09 -4.26
C THR A 104 6.62 -1.40 -4.07
N GLN A 105 5.60 -2.27 -4.06
CA GLN A 105 5.78 -3.72 -4.10
C GLN A 105 4.83 -4.39 -5.10
N LYS A 106 5.29 -5.49 -5.70
CA LYS A 106 4.51 -6.38 -6.56
C LYS A 106 4.63 -7.79 -6.01
N LEU A 107 3.76 -8.69 -6.46
CA LEU A 107 3.77 -10.11 -6.07
C LEU A 107 5.17 -10.75 -6.09
N LYS A 108 5.99 -10.49 -7.12
CA LYS A 108 7.37 -11.02 -7.20
C LYS A 108 8.25 -10.67 -6.00
N HIS A 109 8.12 -9.45 -5.47
CA HIS A 109 8.88 -8.99 -4.31
C HIS A 109 8.38 -9.62 -3.00
N LEU A 110 7.14 -10.10 -2.99
CA LEU A 110 6.53 -10.75 -1.84
C LEU A 110 6.88 -12.23 -1.81
N VAL A 111 6.80 -12.92 -2.95
CA VAL A 111 7.03 -14.37 -3.09
C VAL A 111 8.52 -14.73 -2.93
N ASP A 112 9.44 -13.89 -3.42
CA ASP A 112 10.88 -14.18 -3.39
C ASP A 112 11.58 -13.71 -2.09
N GLY A 113 10.87 -13.10 -1.14
CA GLY A 113 11.43 -12.51 0.08
C GLY A 113 11.23 -13.34 1.34
N ASP A 114 12.12 -13.19 2.32
CA ASP A 114 12.05 -13.86 3.65
C ASP A 114 10.76 -13.56 4.44
N ASN A 115 10.04 -12.50 4.04
CA ASN A 115 8.80 -12.04 4.65
C ASN A 115 7.55 -12.46 3.87
N PHE A 116 7.64 -13.51 3.04
CA PHE A 116 6.48 -14.04 2.32
C PHE A 116 5.33 -14.32 3.29
N ARG A 117 4.23 -13.56 3.13
CA ARG A 117 3.01 -13.72 3.91
C ARG A 117 2.16 -14.78 3.22
N PRO A 118 1.97 -15.98 3.80
CA PRO A 118 1.21 -17.07 3.17
C PRO A 118 -0.32 -16.83 3.15
N GLY A 119 -0.77 -15.58 3.14
CA GLY A 119 -2.15 -15.17 2.82
C GLY A 119 -2.17 -14.53 1.44
N HIS A 120 -2.16 -15.39 0.41
CA HIS A 120 -1.80 -15.07 -0.98
C HIS A 120 -2.90 -14.30 -1.70
N TYR A 121 -2.96 -12.98 -1.60
CA TYR A 121 -3.87 -12.23 -2.46
C TYR A 121 -3.33 -10.85 -2.85
N ILE A 122 -2.13 -10.51 -2.39
CA ILE A 122 -1.57 -9.18 -2.63
C ILE A 122 -0.96 -9.15 -4.02
N GLN A 123 -1.66 -8.52 -4.97
CA GLN A 123 -1.13 -8.31 -6.32
C GLN A 123 -0.03 -7.23 -6.30
N PHE A 124 -0.31 -6.12 -5.61
CA PHE A 124 0.59 -4.98 -5.50
C PHE A 124 0.33 -4.17 -4.22
N GLU A 125 1.34 -3.37 -3.85
CA GLU A 125 1.26 -2.38 -2.78
C GLU A 125 1.83 -1.04 -3.26
N TYR A 126 1.09 0.03 -3.06
CA TYR A 126 1.60 1.40 -3.12
C TYR A 126 1.76 1.92 -1.70
N TRP A 127 2.96 2.40 -1.39
CA TRP A 127 3.26 3.01 -0.10
C TRP A 127 3.39 4.50 -0.27
N PHE A 128 2.91 5.24 0.72
CA PHE A 128 2.88 6.70 0.69
C PHE A 128 3.35 7.27 2.02
N VAL A 129 3.91 8.47 1.96
CA VAL A 129 4.09 9.37 3.09
C VAL A 129 3.22 10.60 2.81
N ILE A 130 2.33 10.91 3.75
CA ILE A 130 1.42 12.05 3.66
C ILE A 130 1.95 13.19 4.54
N ASN A 131 2.05 14.39 3.97
CA ASN A 131 2.57 15.59 4.64
C ASN A 131 3.91 15.32 5.34
N ASP A 132 4.78 14.54 4.69
CA ASP A 132 6.08 14.09 5.21
C ASP A 132 6.06 13.25 6.51
N GLU A 133 4.90 12.97 7.12
CA GLU A 133 4.82 12.40 8.48
C GLU A 133 3.99 11.12 8.58
N ILE A 134 2.90 11.01 7.82
CA ILE A 134 1.89 9.98 8.02
C ILE A 134 2.13 8.84 7.04
N PRO A 135 2.47 7.62 7.50
CA PRO A 135 2.64 6.49 6.60
C PRO A 135 1.28 5.89 6.24
N MET A 136 1.11 5.58 4.95
CA MET A 136 -0.08 4.93 4.40
C MET A 136 0.32 3.86 3.38
N MET A 137 -0.45 2.78 3.31
CA MET A 137 -0.36 1.76 2.28
C MET A 137 -1.72 1.57 1.61
N VAL A 138 -1.70 1.38 0.29
CA VAL A 138 -2.84 1.00 -0.53
C VAL A 138 -2.51 -0.33 -1.19
N LEU A 139 -3.36 -1.33 -0.97
CA LEU A 139 -3.11 -2.73 -1.32
C LEU A 139 -4.27 -3.29 -2.13
N ASP A 140 -3.95 -4.07 -3.14
CA ASP A 140 -4.92 -4.98 -3.76
C ASP A 140 -4.80 -6.35 -3.11
N ILE A 141 -5.80 -6.73 -2.30
CA ILE A 141 -5.86 -8.02 -1.60
C ILE A 141 -6.97 -8.94 -2.13
N ASP A 142 -7.79 -8.49 -3.08
CA ASP A 142 -8.89 -9.28 -3.63
C ASP A 142 -8.64 -9.62 -5.10
N GLY A 143 -7.56 -9.08 -5.68
CA GLY A 143 -7.12 -9.35 -7.03
C GLY A 143 -7.75 -8.42 -8.08
N PRO A 144 -7.30 -8.55 -9.34
CA PRO A 144 -7.69 -7.68 -10.43
C PRO A 144 -9.18 -7.79 -10.83
N PHE A 145 -9.86 -8.84 -10.40
CA PHE A 145 -11.25 -9.11 -10.76
C PHE A 145 -12.26 -8.50 -9.77
N GLY A 146 -11.77 -7.88 -8.70
CA GLY A 146 -12.56 -7.18 -7.70
C GLY A 146 -12.84 -5.72 -8.03
N ASN A 147 -13.32 -5.01 -7.01
CA ASN A 147 -13.51 -3.57 -7.01
C ASN A 147 -12.86 -2.96 -5.78
N GLY A 148 -12.38 -1.72 -5.91
CA GLY A 148 -11.77 -0.99 -4.80
C GLY A 148 -10.40 -1.52 -4.40
N LEU A 149 -9.85 -0.93 -3.34
CA LEU A 149 -8.57 -1.30 -2.75
C LEU A 149 -8.68 -1.24 -1.23
N VAL A 150 -7.75 -1.92 -0.56
CA VAL A 150 -7.61 -1.85 0.90
C VAL A 150 -6.62 -0.76 1.27
N PHE A 151 -6.98 0.00 2.29
CA PHE A 151 -6.19 1.08 2.83
C PHE A 151 -5.72 0.73 4.24
N ALA A 152 -4.46 1.03 4.53
CA ALA A 152 -3.88 0.92 5.86
C ALA A 152 -3.10 2.19 6.19
N GLY A 153 -3.30 2.75 7.38
CA GLY A 153 -2.57 3.90 7.87
C GLY A 153 -2.17 3.72 9.33
N ALA A 154 -1.36 4.65 9.84
CA ALA A 154 -1.00 4.65 11.25
C ALA A 154 -2.19 5.05 12.13
N SER A 155 -2.53 4.20 13.11
CA SER A 155 -3.68 4.36 14.02
C SER A 155 -3.67 5.62 14.87
N ARG A 156 -2.57 6.37 14.95
CA ARG A 156 -2.54 7.68 15.62
C ARG A 156 -3.15 8.81 14.77
N TYR A 157 -3.40 8.57 13.48
CA TYR A 157 -3.94 9.57 12.53
C TYR A 157 -5.29 9.16 11.94
N VAL A 158 -6.07 8.33 12.63
CA VAL A 158 -7.35 7.78 12.14
C VAL A 158 -8.29 8.87 11.63
N ASP A 159 -8.34 10.00 12.34
CA ASP A 159 -9.26 11.10 12.05
C ASP A 159 -8.92 11.82 10.73
N LEU A 160 -7.67 11.70 10.25
CA LEU A 160 -7.21 12.31 9.00
C LEU A 160 -7.45 11.41 7.77
N MET A 161 -7.65 10.10 7.99
CA MET A 161 -7.77 9.11 6.92
C MET A 161 -8.94 9.36 5.95
N PRO A 162 -10.13 9.82 6.37
CA PRO A 162 -11.23 10.10 5.44
C PRO A 162 -10.86 11.16 4.40
N GLU A 163 -10.15 12.20 4.81
CA GLU A 163 -9.72 13.28 3.92
C GLU A 163 -8.60 12.82 2.99
N ILE A 164 -7.58 12.13 3.53
CA ILE A 164 -6.50 11.55 2.73
C ILE A 164 -7.05 10.64 1.63
N LYS A 165 -8.03 9.79 1.96
CA LYS A 165 -8.69 8.90 0.98
C LYS A 165 -9.44 9.69 -0.09
N ARG A 166 -10.16 10.75 0.31
CA ARG A 166 -10.90 11.61 -0.62
C ARG A 166 -9.93 12.30 -1.58
N THR A 167 -8.83 12.84 -1.07
CA THR A 167 -7.78 13.49 -1.87
C THR A 167 -7.14 12.52 -2.85
N LEU A 168 -6.73 11.33 -2.40
CA LEU A 168 -6.20 10.31 -3.30
C LEU A 168 -7.23 9.91 -4.36
N SER A 169 -8.50 9.71 -3.97
CA SER A 169 -9.56 9.37 -4.90
C SER A 169 -9.76 10.47 -5.95
N GLY A 170 -9.71 11.75 -5.56
CA GLY A 170 -9.77 12.88 -6.50
C GLY A 170 -8.65 12.82 -7.52
N LYS A 171 -7.39 12.76 -7.06
CA LYS A 171 -6.21 12.68 -7.93
C LYS A 171 -6.30 11.55 -8.96
N LEU A 172 -6.82 10.39 -8.56
CA LEU A 172 -6.97 9.23 -9.46
C LEU A 172 -8.15 9.37 -10.42
N MET A 173 -9.21 10.09 -10.06
CA MET A 173 -10.38 10.29 -10.93
C MET A 173 -10.18 11.45 -11.91
N ASP A 174 -9.31 12.41 -11.60
CA ASP A 174 -9.04 13.60 -12.43
C ASP A 174 -8.25 13.29 -13.71
N ILE A 175 -7.66 12.10 -13.81
CA ILE A 175 -6.97 11.69 -15.04
C ILE A 175 -7.96 11.21 -16.10
N SER A 176 -7.71 11.60 -17.35
CA SER A 176 -8.46 11.15 -18.53
C SER A 176 -7.85 9.95 -19.24
N GLU A 177 -6.56 9.69 -19.00
CA GLU A 177 -5.81 8.59 -19.62
C GLU A 177 -5.27 7.65 -18.55
N LEU A 178 -5.33 6.35 -18.86
CA LEU A 178 -4.82 5.30 -18.00
C LEU A 178 -3.35 4.99 -18.30
N GLY A 179 -2.62 4.51 -17.30
CA GLY A 179 -1.22 4.10 -17.44
C GLY A 179 -1.11 2.61 -17.75
N GLU A 180 -0.26 2.26 -18.71
CA GLU A 180 -0.02 0.86 -19.07
C GLU A 180 0.72 0.10 -17.97
N TYR A 181 0.24 -1.08 -17.64
CA TYR A 181 0.86 -1.94 -16.65
C TYR A 181 0.76 -3.41 -17.03
N GLU A 182 1.63 -4.22 -16.44
CA GLU A 182 1.60 -5.67 -16.51
C GLU A 182 1.98 -6.23 -15.13
N ASP A 183 1.10 -7.08 -14.59
CA ASP A 183 1.27 -7.71 -13.28
C ASP A 183 0.88 -9.19 -13.33
N HIS A 184 1.60 -10.00 -12.54
CA HIS A 184 1.23 -11.38 -12.29
C HIS A 184 0.29 -11.47 -11.10
N TYR A 185 -0.74 -12.29 -11.22
CA TYR A 185 -1.69 -12.59 -10.16
C TYR A 185 -1.84 -14.10 -10.01
N PHE A 186 -2.03 -14.55 -8.78
CA PHE A 186 -2.30 -15.96 -8.48
C PHE A 186 -3.65 -16.07 -7.80
N GLU A 187 -4.62 -16.68 -8.49
CA GLU A 187 -5.93 -16.99 -7.94
C GLU A 187 -5.85 -18.28 -7.12
N ILE A 188 -6.11 -18.17 -5.80
CA ILE A 188 -5.97 -19.34 -4.92
C ILE A 188 -7.05 -20.38 -5.21
N ASN A 189 -8.30 -19.95 -5.43
CA ASN A 189 -9.44 -20.87 -5.46
C ASN A 189 -9.26 -21.92 -6.56
N ASP A 190 -8.82 -21.46 -7.74
CA ASP A 190 -8.58 -22.31 -8.89
C ASP A 190 -7.10 -22.69 -9.05
N ARG A 191 -6.22 -22.18 -8.16
CA ARG A 191 -4.75 -22.36 -8.19
C ARG A 191 -4.15 -21.97 -9.53
N GLN A 192 -4.67 -20.90 -10.13
CA GLN A 192 -4.37 -20.48 -11.49
C GLN A 192 -3.55 -19.19 -11.49
N TRP A 193 -2.52 -19.13 -12.34
CA TRP A 193 -1.77 -17.91 -12.57
C TRP A 193 -2.37 -17.12 -13.73
N TYR A 194 -2.36 -15.80 -13.56
CA TYR A 194 -2.81 -14.86 -14.56
C TYR A 194 -1.72 -13.82 -14.84
N LEU A 195 -1.56 -13.47 -16.10
CA LEU A 195 -0.95 -12.22 -16.53
C LEU A 195 -2.07 -11.22 -16.77
N VAL A 196 -2.06 -10.11 -16.05
CA VAL A 196 -3.08 -9.07 -16.18
C VAL A 196 -2.41 -7.77 -16.58
N ARG A 197 -2.94 -7.13 -17.63
CA ARG A 197 -2.36 -5.91 -18.19
C ARG A 197 -3.40 -4.91 -18.66
N TYR A 198 -2.99 -3.66 -18.69
CA TYR A 198 -3.63 -2.61 -19.47
C TYR A 198 -2.62 -2.14 -20.52
N LYS A 199 -2.96 -2.28 -21.79
CA LYS A 199 -2.07 -1.92 -22.91
C LYS A 199 -2.91 -1.52 -24.12
N ASP A 200 -2.43 -0.52 -24.87
CA ASP A 200 -3.05 -0.06 -26.12
C ASP A 200 -4.56 0.27 -25.96
N GLY A 201 -4.94 0.79 -24.80
CA GLY A 201 -6.33 1.18 -24.51
C GLY A 201 -7.24 0.05 -24.01
N SER A 202 -6.73 -1.16 -23.83
CA SER A 202 -7.53 -2.34 -23.47
C SER A 202 -7.01 -3.07 -22.24
N PHE A 203 -7.93 -3.67 -21.47
CA PHE A 203 -7.58 -4.58 -20.38
C PHE A 203 -7.54 -6.00 -20.93
N GLU A 204 -6.45 -6.70 -20.64
CA GLU A 204 -6.24 -8.09 -21.03
C GLU A 204 -5.93 -8.95 -19.81
N GLU A 205 -6.36 -10.20 -19.88
CA GLU A 205 -6.03 -11.26 -18.94
C GLU A 205 -5.67 -12.52 -19.71
N GLU A 206 -4.61 -13.20 -19.28
CA GLU A 206 -4.13 -14.43 -19.88
C GLU A 206 -3.84 -15.44 -18.76
N GLU A 207 -4.41 -16.64 -18.88
CA GLU A 207 -4.01 -17.76 -18.03
C GLU A 207 -2.60 -18.20 -18.41
N VAL A 208 -1.70 -18.16 -17.43
CA VAL A 208 -0.29 -18.54 -17.62
C VAL A 208 0.09 -19.65 -16.67
N SER A 209 1.22 -20.32 -16.97
CA SER A 209 1.87 -21.17 -15.96
C SER A 209 2.54 -20.30 -14.89
N ARG A 210 2.93 -20.89 -13.76
CA ARG A 210 3.72 -20.18 -12.74
C ARG A 210 4.91 -19.50 -13.41
N PRO A 211 5.08 -18.18 -13.28
CA PRO A 211 6.19 -17.48 -13.89
C PRO A 211 7.52 -18.04 -13.38
N GLY A 212 8.39 -18.49 -14.28
CA GLY A 212 9.69 -19.07 -13.92
C GLY A 212 10.65 -18.11 -13.23
N THR A 213 10.33 -16.81 -13.24
CA THR A 213 11.05 -15.74 -12.53
C THR A 213 10.69 -15.64 -11.05
N LEU A 214 9.60 -16.29 -10.62
CA LEU A 214 9.20 -16.38 -9.22
C LEU A 214 9.80 -17.64 -8.60
N LYS A 215 10.68 -17.46 -7.61
CA LYS A 215 11.37 -18.55 -6.91
C LYS A 215 10.47 -19.27 -5.91
#